data_AF-A0A956Z2K3-F1
#
_entry.id   AF-A0A956Z2K3-F1
#
_cell.length_a   1.000
_cell.length_b   1.000
_cell.length_c   1.000
_cell.angle_alpha   90.00
_cell.angle_beta   90.00
_cell.angle_gamma   90.00
#
_symmetry.space_group_name_H-M   'P 1'
#
loop_
_entity.id
_entity.type
_entity.pdbx_description
1 polymer ?
#
loop_
_entity_poly.entity_id
_entity_poly.type
_entity_poly.pdbx_seq_one_letter_code
_entity_poly.pdbx_strand_id
1 'polypeptide(L)' 'RLNGTVRNVVDFGAFIDIGVKQDGLLHRSQIPFSVQLTVGEIIEVVILNVDLERGRIQLGWGREA' A
#
# COMPACT_ATOMS: atom_id res chain seq x y z
N ARG A 1 -11.34 -4.94 -1.15
CA ARG A 1 -10.55 -3.98 -0.37
C ARG A 1 -10.10 -4.68 0.90
N LEU A 2 -9.00 -4.25 1.49
CA LEU A 2 -8.49 -4.84 2.73
C LEU A 2 -7.76 -3.77 3.55
N ASN A 3 -7.71 -3.98 4.85
CA ASN A 3 -6.96 -3.11 5.76
C ASN A 3 -5.50 -3.57 5.78
N GLY A 4 -4.60 -2.63 5.61
CA GLY A 4 -3.17 -2.86 5.71
C GLY A 4 -2.50 -1.87 6.64
N THR A 5 -1.40 -2.27 7.26
CA THR A 5 -0.63 -1.43 8.20
C THR A 5 0.58 -0.86 7.49
N VAL A 6 0.77 0.46 7.53
CA VAL A 6 1.96 1.12 6.99
C VAL A 6 3.20 0.64 7.75
N ARG A 7 4.08 -0.09 7.08
CA ARG A 7 5.34 -0.58 7.66
C ARG A 7 6.49 0.39 7.48
N ASN A 8 6.52 1.05 6.32
CA ASN A 8 7.56 2.01 5.98
C ASN A 8 7.04 3.02 4.96
N VAL A 9 7.52 4.26 5.04
CA VAL A 9 7.20 5.33 4.08
C VAL A 9 8.50 5.77 3.41
N VAL A 10 8.47 5.89 2.09
CA VAL A 10 9.60 6.30 1.25
C VAL A 10 9.14 7.40 0.29
N ASP A 11 10.06 8.13 -0.34
CA ASP A 11 9.71 9.30 -1.17
C ASP A 11 8.73 8.97 -2.31
N PHE A 12 8.81 7.76 -2.87
CA PHE A 12 7.97 7.32 -3.99
C PHE A 12 6.71 6.54 -3.57
N GLY A 13 6.49 6.30 -2.27
CA GLY A 13 5.33 5.52 -1.83
C GLY A 13 5.42 5.00 -0.39
N ALA A 14 4.66 3.96 -0.10
CA ALA A 14 4.66 3.30 1.21
C ALA A 14 4.58 1.79 1.06
N PHE A 15 5.27 1.07 1.95
CA PHE A 15 5.15 -0.37 2.09
C PHE A 15 4.09 -0.67 3.14
N ILE A 16 3.09 -1.46 2.75
CA ILE A 16 1.92 -1.78 3.56
C ILE A 16 1.91 -3.28 3.79
N ASP A 17 1.89 -3.69 5.06
CA ASP A 17 1.64 -5.08 5.44
C ASP A 17 0.15 -5.36 5.32
N ILE A 18 -0.17 -6.38 4.52
CA ILE A 18 -1.54 -6.81 4.23
C ILE A 18 -1.84 -8.22 4.78
N GLY A 19 -1.00 -8.70 5.71
CA GLY A 19 -1.15 -10.01 6.35
C GLY A 19 -0.59 -11.18 5.52
N VAL A 20 0.28 -10.89 4.55
CA VAL A 20 0.97 -11.90 3.74
C VAL A 20 2.47 -11.81 3.95
N LYS A 21 3.22 -12.80 3.46
CA LYS A 21 4.69 -12.87 3.66
C LYS A 21 5.45 -11.65 3.10
N GLN A 22 4.86 -10.94 2.14
CA GLN A 22 5.49 -9.83 1.45
C GLN A 22 4.66 -8.55 1.60
N ASP A 23 5.31 -7.45 1.94
CA ASP A 23 4.65 -6.13 1.98
C ASP A 23 4.25 -5.70 0.57
N GLY A 24 3.08 -5.07 0.45
CA GLY A 24 2.65 -4.45 -0.79
C GLY A 24 3.14 -3.01 -0.91
N LEU A 25 3.45 -2.58 -2.13
CA LEU A 25 3.88 -1.21 -2.42
C LEU A 25 2.68 -0.37 -2.88
N LEU A 26 2.37 0.68 -2.12
CA LEU A 26 1.43 1.73 -2.49
C LEU A 26 2.19 2.91 -3.07
N HIS A 27 2.06 3.15 -4.37
CA HIS A 27 2.78 4.23 -5.05
C HIS A 27 2.23 5.61 -4.67
N ARG A 28 3.10 6.63 -4.55
CA ARG A 28 2.71 8.00 -4.15
C ARG A 28 1.63 8.62 -5.04
N SER A 29 1.59 8.26 -6.32
CA SER A 29 0.56 8.71 -7.27
C SER A 29 -0.85 8.18 -6.99
N GLN A 30 -0.96 7.08 -6.24
CA GLN A 30 -2.24 6.53 -5.79
C GLN A 30 -2.70 7.22 -4.49
N ILE A 31 -1.76 7.72 -3.68
CA ILE A 31 -2.05 8.38 -2.41
C ILE A 31 -2.62 9.79 -2.68
N PRO A 32 -3.75 10.17 -2.06
CA PRO A 32 -4.28 11.53 -2.12
C PRO A 32 -3.22 12.58 -1.80
N PHE A 33 -3.28 13.75 -2.45
CA PHE A 33 -2.29 14.80 -2.22
C PHE A 33 -2.26 15.27 -0.76
N SER A 34 -3.43 15.37 -0.13
CA SER A 34 -3.62 15.84 1.25
C SER A 34 -3.33 14.80 2.33
N VAL A 35 -3.03 13.55 1.96
CA VAL A 35 -2.77 12.47 2.92
C VAL A 35 -1.28 12.31 3.12
N GLN A 36 -0.87 12.31 4.38
CA GLN A 36 0.47 11.97 4.82
C GLN A 36 0.39 10.69 5.65
N LEU A 37 1.06 9.65 5.18
CA LEU A 37 1.05 8.35 5.83
C LEU A 37 2.05 8.32 6.98
N THR A 38 1.66 7.68 8.08
CA THR A 38 2.53 7.44 9.23
C THR A 38 2.76 5.94 9.42
N VAL A 39 3.98 5.56 9.81
CA VAL A 39 4.30 4.15 10.13
C VAL A 39 3.43 3.69 11.30
N GLY A 40 2.83 2.50 11.17
CA GLY A 40 1.89 1.93 12.12
C GLY A 40 0.42 2.31 11.87
N GLU A 41 0.15 3.24 10.97
CA GLU A 41 -1.21 3.61 10.58
C GLU A 41 -1.89 2.47 9.80
N ILE A 42 -3.17 2.23 10.08
CA ILE A 42 -3.99 1.25 9.36
C ILE A 42 -4.81 1.99 8.31
N ILE A 43 -4.64 1.60 7.04
CA ILE A 43 -5.32 2.20 5.90
C ILE A 43 -6.02 1.15 5.05
N GLU A 44 -7.08 1.56 4.36
CA GLU A 44 -7.75 0.71 3.37
C GLU A 44 -7.01 0.76 2.04
N VAL A 45 -6.69 -0.41 1.48
CA VAL A 45 -6.00 -0.56 0.19
C VAL A 45 -6.70 -1.58 -0.70
N VAL A 46 -6.38 -1.52 -2.00
CA VAL A 46 -6.77 -2.52 -2.99
C VAL A 46 -5.54 -3.15 -3.62
N ILE A 47 -5.62 -4.43 -3.95
CA ILE A 47 -4.59 -5.10 -4.73
C ILE A 47 -4.84 -4.78 -6.20
N LEU A 48 -3.88 -4.13 -6.85
CA LEU A 48 -3.93 -3.81 -8.28
C LEU A 48 -3.27 -4.90 -9.12
N ASN A 49 -2.14 -5.43 -8.64
CA ASN A 49 -1.38 -6.45 -9.34
C ASN A 49 -0.57 -7.30 -8.34
N VAL A 50 -0.34 -8.57 -8.68
CA VAL A 50 0.53 -9.48 -7.93
C VAL A 50 1.48 -10.14 -8.93
N ASP A 51 2.77 -9.90 -8.75
CA ASP A 51 3.85 -10.50 -9.52
C ASP A 51 4.54 -11.55 -8.65
N LEU A 52 4.14 -12.81 -8.83
CA LEU A 52 4.63 -13.93 -8.02
C LEU A 52 6.08 -14.30 -8.34
N GLU A 53 6.51 -14.10 -9.59
CA GLU A 53 7.88 -14.42 -10.01
C GLU A 53 8.89 -13.50 -9.32
N ARG A 54 8.53 -12.23 -9.14
CA ARG A 54 9.37 -11.23 -8.48
C ARG A 54 9.02 -11.00 -7.01
N GLY A 55 7.97 -11.66 -6.50
CA GLY A 55 7.49 -11.51 -5.13
C GLY A 55 7.09 -10.07 -4.83
N ARG A 56 6.28 -9.43 -5.70
CA ARG A 56 5.83 -8.05 -5.51
C ARG A 56 4.32 -7.94 -5.56
N ILE A 57 3.77 -7.10 -4.69
CA ILE A 57 2.34 -6.80 -4.65
C ILE A 57 2.20 -5.30 -4.85
N GLN A 58 1.45 -4.90 -5.88
CA GLN A 58 1.15 -3.51 -6.14
C GLN A 58 -0.20 -3.15 -5.54
N LEU A 59 -0.20 -2.12 -4.71
CA LEU A 59 -1.37 -1.64 -4.01
C LEU A 59 -1.85 -0.30 -4.60
N GLY A 60 -3.16 -0.13 -4.56
CA GLY A 60 -3.85 1.11 -4.86
C GLY A 60 -4.51 1.66 -3.60
N TRP A 61 -4.76 2.97 -3.61
CA TRP A 61 -5.45 3.63 -2.51
C TRP A 61 -6.91 3.15 -2.43
N GLY A 62 -7.39 2.83 -1.23
CA GLY A 62 -8.79 2.51 -0.97
C GLY A 62 -9.67 3.75 -1.07
N ARG A 63 -9.96 4.21 -2.29
CA ARG A 63 -11.00 5.22 -2.55
C ARG A 63 -12.28 4.51 -2.98
N GLU A 64 -13.41 4.98 -2.49
CA GLU A 64 -14.68 4.84 -3.21
C GLU A 64 -14.54 5.55 -4.55
N ALA A 65 -14.84 4.81 -5.62
CA ALA A 65 -15.30 5.44 -6.85
C ALA A 65 -16.67 6.08 -6.56
#